data_AF-A0A520YT98-F1
#
_entry.id   AF-A0A520YT98-F1
#
_cell.length_a   1.000
_cell.length_b   1.000
_cell.length_c   1.000
_cell.angle_alpha   90.00
_cell.angle_beta   90.00
_cell.angle_gamma   90.00
#
_symmetry.space_group_name_H-M   'P 1'
#
loop_
_entity.id
_entity.type
_entity.pdbx_description
1 polymer ?
#
loop_
_entity_poly.entity_id
_entity_poly.type
_entity_poly.pdbx_seq_one_letter_code
_entity_poly.pdbx_strand_id
1 'polypeptide(L)'
;MTPEVVTNIGKDLLQITVILMAPLLVAAMVVGLAIGIFQTVTSVHEQTITFLPKIFAVMGVFLLCLPWMLRMMTSYTINLLGNLAKYCQ
;
A
#
# COMPACT_ATOMS: atom_id res chain seq x y z
N MET A 1 -17.04 -5.43 -25.38
CA MET A 1 -16.98 -5.19 -23.91
C MET A 1 -18.20 -5.80 -23.21
N THR A 2 -18.09 -7.03 -22.72
CA THR A 2 -19.09 -7.61 -21.84
C THR A 2 -18.94 -7.05 -20.43
N PRO A 3 -20.04 -6.92 -19.64
CA PRO A 3 -19.97 -6.46 -18.25
C PRO A 3 -19.03 -7.31 -17.38
N GLU A 4 -18.86 -8.58 -17.72
CA GLU A 4 -17.95 -9.52 -17.06
C GLU A 4 -16.48 -9.04 -17.11
N VAL A 5 -16.01 -8.54 -18.26
CA VAL A 5 -14.63 -8.04 -18.42
C VAL A 5 -14.40 -6.83 -17.50
N VAL A 6 -15.36 -5.91 -17.43
CA VAL A 6 -15.27 -4.72 -16.56
C VAL A 6 -15.17 -5.14 -15.09
N THR A 7 -15.97 -6.11 -14.67
CA THR A 7 -15.92 -6.60 -13.28
C THR A 7 -14.61 -7.32 -12.95
N ASN A 8 -14.03 -8.07 -13.89
CA ASN A 8 -12.76 -8.76 -13.68
C ASN A 8 -11.59 -7.78 -13.58
N ILE A 9 -11.53 -6.77 -14.45
CA ILE A 9 -10.52 -5.70 -14.37
C ILE A 9 -10.63 -4.97 -13.02
N GLY A 10 -11.85 -4.67 -12.57
CA GLY A 10 -12.08 -4.05 -11.27
C GLY A 10 -11.58 -4.91 -10.09
N LYS A 11 -11.82 -6.22 -10.13
CA LYS A 11 -11.33 -7.16 -9.10
C LYS A 11 -9.81 -7.22 -9.07
N ASP A 12 -9.16 -7.36 -10.22
CA ASP A 12 -7.70 -7.44 -10.29
C ASP A 12 -7.03 -6.14 -9.80
N LEU A 13 -7.62 -4.99 -10.15
CA LEU A 13 -7.14 -3.69 -9.69
C LEU A 13 -7.24 -3.55 -8.16
N LEU A 14 -8.37 -3.97 -7.57
CA LEU A 14 -8.55 -3.96 -6.12
C LEU A 14 -7.57 -4.92 -5.43
N GLN A 15 -7.38 -6.12 -5.97
CA GLN A 15 -6.45 -7.10 -5.41
C GLN A 15 -5.01 -6.55 -5.37
N ILE A 16 -4.55 -5.94 -6.47
CA ILE A 16 -3.21 -5.35 -6.54
C ILE A 16 -3.08 -4.18 -5.58
N THR A 17 -4.11 -3.33 -5.48
CA THR A 17 -4.11 -2.19 -4.55
C THR A 17 -3.99 -2.67 -3.09
N VAL A 18 -4.73 -3.71 -2.71
CA VAL A 18 -4.65 -4.29 -1.37
C VAL A 18 -3.26 -4.85 -1.08
N ILE A 19 -2.66 -5.58 -2.02
CA ILE A 19 -1.32 -6.15 -1.89
C ILE A 19 -0.26 -5.05 -1.77
N LEU A 20 -0.38 -3.96 -2.52
CA LEU A 20 0.51 -2.79 -2.45
C LEU A 20 0.41 -2.07 -1.09
N MET A 21 -0.80 -1.96 -0.55
CA MET A 21 -1.05 -1.28 0.73
C MET A 21 -0.66 -2.14 1.94
N ALA A 22 -0.76 -3.47 1.85
CA ALA A 22 -0.49 -4.39 2.94
C ALA A 22 0.83 -4.17 3.70
N PRO A 23 2.01 -4.10 3.05
CA PRO A 23 3.28 -3.90 3.76
C PRO A 23 3.35 -2.54 4.48
N LEU A 24 2.78 -1.50 3.88
CA LEU A 24 2.70 -0.17 4.47
C LEU A 24 1.80 -0.16 5.70
N LEU A 25 0.67 -0.84 5.63
CA LEU A 25 -0.32 -0.94 6.70
C LEU A 25 0.24 -1.71 7.90
N VAL A 26 0.89 -2.85 7.66
CA VAL A 26 1.55 -3.65 8.71
C VAL A 26 2.64 -2.82 9.40
N ALA A 27 3.48 -2.12 8.64
CA ALA A 27 4.50 -1.25 9.21
C ALA A 27 3.90 -0.12 10.06
N ALA A 28 2.89 0.56 9.54
CA ALA A 28 2.20 1.64 10.26
C ALA A 28 1.52 1.14 11.54
N MET A 29 0.95 -0.07 11.53
CA MET A 29 0.33 -0.71 12.70
C MET A 29 1.37 -1.06 13.76
N VAL A 30 2.45 -1.75 13.39
CA VAL A 30 3.50 -2.18 14.34
C VAL A 30 4.13 -0.97 15.01
N VAL A 31 4.51 0.04 14.22
CA VAL A 31 5.15 1.25 14.72
C VAL A 31 4.16 2.09 15.54
N GLY A 32 2.91 2.23 15.07
CA GLY A 32 1.87 2.95 15.79
C GLY A 32 1.57 2.33 17.15
N LEU A 33 1.51 0.99 17.22
CA LEU A 33 1.32 0.26 18.47
C LEU A 33 2.51 0.45 19.41
N ALA A 34 3.74 0.27 18.92
CA ALA A 34 4.94 0.43 19.72
C ALA A 34 5.02 1.83 20.34
N ILE A 35 4.81 2.87 19.52
CA ILE A 35 4.83 4.25 19.98
C ILE A 35 3.67 4.53 20.96
N GLY A 36 2.46 4.01 20.70
CA GLY A 36 1.31 4.19 21.60
C GLY A 36 1.51 3.59 23.00
N ILE A 37 2.20 2.46 23.08
CA ILE A 37 2.60 1.86 24.37
C ILE A 37 3.61 2.77 25.08
N PHE A 38 4.63 3.26 24.36
CA PHE A 38 5.63 4.19 24.92
C PHE A 38 5.01 5.49 25.45
N GLN A 39 4.04 6.06 24.73
CA GLN A 39 3.29 7.24 25.17
C GLN A 39 2.52 6.96 26.46
N THR A 40 1.87 5.80 26.53
CA THR A 40 1.05 5.40 27.68
C THR A 40 1.90 5.16 28.92
N VAL A 41 3.03 4.46 28.78
CA VAL A 41 3.93 4.13 29.91
C VAL A 41 4.63 5.38 30.46
N THR A 42 5.02 6.32 29.59
CA THR A 42 5.79 7.51 30.02
C THR A 42 4.89 8.68 30.46
N SER A 43 3.56 8.56 30.30
CA SER A 43 2.60 9.65 30.56
C SER A 43 2.88 10.97 29.80
N VAL A 44 3.68 10.92 28.72
CA VAL A 44 4.01 12.07 27.88
C VAL A 44 3.08 12.07 26.66
N HIS A 45 2.14 13.02 26.64
CA HIS A 45 1.14 13.19 25.57
C HIS A 45 1.51 14.30 24.57
N GLU A 46 2.80 14.51 24.31
CA GLU A 46 3.22 15.47 23.29
C GLU A 46 3.02 14.90 21.88
N GLN A 47 2.01 15.41 21.18
CA GLN A 47 1.61 14.95 19.85
C GLN A 47 2.77 15.03 18.83
N THR A 48 3.67 15.99 18.96
CA THR A 48 4.79 16.24 18.03
C THR A 48 5.86 15.13 18.06
N ILE A 49 6.23 14.64 19.25
CA ILE A 49 7.25 13.59 19.43
C ILE A 49 6.78 12.24 18.88
N THR A 50 5.47 12.05 18.86
CA THR A 50 4.82 10.81 18.42
C THR A 50 4.75 10.69 16.90
N PHE A 51 4.60 11.84 16.25
CA PHE A 51 4.36 11.91 14.81
C PHE A 51 5.64 11.62 14.01
N LEU A 52 6.78 12.09 14.50
CA LEU A 52 8.04 12.06 13.76
C LEU A 52 8.62 10.63 13.58
N PRO A 53 8.74 9.79 14.63
CA PRO A 53 9.25 8.41 14.48
C PRO A 53 8.34 7.55 13.60
N LYS A 54 7.02 7.78 13.66
CA LYS A 54 6.03 7.06 12.84
C LYS A 54 6.23 7.35 11.35
N ILE A 55 6.45 8.62 10.98
CA ILE A 55 6.71 9.01 9.59
C ILE A 55 7.99 8.35 9.08
N PHE A 56 9.09 8.44 9.82
CA PHE A 56 10.37 7.86 9.38
C PHE A 56 10.28 6.35 9.18
N ALA A 57 9.56 5.64 10.06
CA ALA A 57 9.38 4.20 9.91
C ALA A 57 8.55 3.83 8.67
N VAL A 58 7.42 4.53 8.43
CA VAL A 58 6.59 4.29 7.24
C VAL A 58 7.36 4.65 5.97
N MET A 59 8.09 5.77 5.96
CA MET A 59 8.94 6.17 4.84
C MET A 59 10.07 5.15 4.58
N GLY A 60 10.69 4.61 5.62
CA GLY A 60 11.70 3.56 5.50
C GLY A 60 11.13 2.32 4.83
N VAL A 61 9.98 1.84 5.27
CA VAL A 61 9.31 0.68 4.65
C VAL A 61 8.86 0.99 3.22
N PHE A 62 8.35 2.20 2.97
CA PHE A 62 7.99 2.64 1.62
C PHE A 62 9.18 2.59 0.67
N LEU A 63 10.34 3.11 1.07
CA LEU A 63 11.56 3.09 0.26
C LEU A 63 12.04 1.67 -0.04
N LEU A 64 11.96 0.77 0.93
CA LEU A 64 12.34 -0.64 0.75
C LEU A 64 11.38 -1.38 -0.20
N CYS A 65 10.07 -1.11 -0.09
CA CYS A 65 9.05 -1.72 -0.93
C CYS A 65 8.90 -1.04 -2.30
N LEU A 66 9.42 0.18 -2.48
CA LEU A 66 9.31 0.99 -3.70
C LEU A 66 9.62 0.23 -4.99
N PRO A 67 10.78 -0.44 -5.17
CA PRO A 67 11.10 -1.13 -6.42
C PRO A 67 10.12 -2.27 -6.73
N TRP A 68 9.66 -2.99 -5.70
CA TRP A 68 8.69 -4.06 -5.87
C TRP A 68 7.29 -3.53 -6.21
N MET A 69 6.85 -2.45 -5.55
CA MET A 69 5.59 -1.78 -5.84
C MET A 69 5.55 -1.27 -7.28
N LEU A 70 6.62 -0.62 -7.74
CA LEU A 70 6.76 -0.16 -9.11
C LEU A 70 6.71 -1.31 -10.12
N ARG A 71 7.39 -2.42 -9.83
CA ARG A 71 7.35 -3.63 -10.68
C ARG A 71 5.94 -4.19 -10.81
N MET A 72 5.18 -4.23 -9.71
CA MET A 72 3.81 -4.73 -9.72
C MET A 72 2.87 -3.82 -10.50
N MET A 73 2.96 -2.50 -10.29
CA MET A 73 2.16 -1.52 -11.03
C MET A 73 2.45 -1.55 -12.53
N THR A 74 3.73 -1.52 -12.91
CA THR A 74 4.14 -1.57 -14.32
C THR A 74 3.72 -2.87 -14.99
N SER A 75 3.91 -4.02 -14.32
CA SER A 75 3.45 -5.32 -14.83
C SER A 75 1.94 -5.34 -15.05
N TYR A 76 1.15 -4.77 -14.13
CA TYR A 76 -0.29 -4.69 -14.30
C TYR A 76 -0.68 -3.78 -15.47
N THR A 77 -0.07 -2.59 -15.58
CA THR A 77 -0.32 -1.67 -16.69
C THR A 77 0.02 -2.27 -18.04
N ILE A 78 1.14 -2.98 -18.16
CA ILE A 78 1.55 -3.66 -19.39
C ILE A 78 0.55 -4.78 -19.75
N ASN A 79 0.11 -5.57 -18.78
CA ASN A 79 -0.90 -6.62 -19.02
C ASN A 79 -2.26 -6.04 -19.43
N LEU A 80 -2.68 -4.94 -18.81
CA LEU A 80 -3.93 -4.27 -19.12
C LEU A 80 -3.91 -3.70 -20.56
N LEU A 81 -2.85 -2.97 -20.91
CA LEU A 81 -2.67 -2.38 -22.24
C LEU A 81 -2.46 -3.44 -23.32
N GLY A 82 -1.69 -4.50 -23.03
CA GLY A 82 -1.44 -5.60 -23.95
C GLY A 82 -2.69 -6.41 -24.28
N ASN A 83 -3.63 -6.53 -23.33
CA ASN A 83 -4.92 -7.19 -23.55
C ASN A 83 -6.03 -6.23 -24.00
N LEU A 84 -5.75 -4.93 -24.14
CA LEU A 84 -6.74 -3.92 -24.54
C LEU A 84 -7.38 -4.25 -25.90
N ALA A 85 -6.58 -4.70 -26.87
CA ALA A 85 -7.08 -5.13 -28.18
C ALA A 85 -8.03 -6.34 -28.09
N LYS A 86 -7.78 -7.28 -27.17
CA LYS A 86 -8.66 -8.44 -26.90
C LYS A 86 -9.98 -8.03 -26.24
N TYR A 87 -9.99 -6.96 -25.46
CA TYR A 87 -11.21 -6.48 -24.78
C TYR A 87 -12.12 -5.61 -25.69
N CYS A 88 -11.56 -5.10 -26.79
CA CYS A 88 -12.28 -4.31 -27.80
C CYS A 88 -12.96 -5.16 -28.89
N GLN A 89 -12.56 -6.42 -29.09
CA GLN A 89 -13.31 -7.40 -29.88
C GLN A 89 -14.48 -7.98 -29.07
#